data_AF-A0A1E9EQD2-F1
#
_entry.id   AF-A0A1E9EQD2-F1
#
_cell.length_a   1.000
_cell.length_b   1.000
_cell.length_c   1.000
_cell.angle_alpha   90.00
_cell.angle_beta   90.00
_cell.angle_gamma   90.00
#
_symmetry.space_group_name_H-M   'P 1'
#
loop_
_entity.id
_entity.type
_entity.pdbx_description
1 polymer ?
#
loop_
_entity_poly.entity_id
_entity_poly.type
_entity_poly.pdbx_seq_one_letter_code
_entity_poly.pdbx_strand_id
1 'polypeptide(L)'
;MRKKIRMLLLIIGVLTLFSACSSVYTDEEMTAREMMIVLSKTTSSTTSFEKRWKTTNKAAIVDTFKNGERDGEFKRYYLNGNLLMRYYFKAGNVEGPWEDYYPNGKVLMSGQMKANKEVGNWKYYNENGNLLGEAPYEQIPKAIRDAKEKNIDQFWKDIKDGK
;
A
#
# COMPACT_ATOMS: atom_id res chain seq x y z
N MET A 1 23.62 -39.08 -17.96
CA MET A 1 22.39 -39.32 -18.76
C MET A 1 21.19 -38.68 -18.07
N ARG A 2 20.56 -37.70 -18.72
CA ARG A 2 19.33 -37.02 -18.24
C ARG A 2 18.12 -37.97 -18.41
N LYS A 3 17.27 -38.11 -17.40
CA LYS A 3 15.89 -38.62 -17.58
C LYS A 3 14.90 -37.53 -17.17
N LYS A 4 14.01 -37.23 -18.13
CA LYS A 4 13.06 -36.12 -18.18
C LYS A 4 11.85 -36.43 -17.29
N ILE A 5 11.44 -35.50 -16.44
CA ILE A 5 10.13 -35.52 -15.77
C ILE A 5 9.17 -34.69 -16.63
N ARG A 6 8.09 -35.32 -17.09
CA ARG A 6 7.00 -34.69 -17.84
C ARG A 6 6.12 -33.91 -16.86
N MET A 7 6.08 -32.58 -16.99
CA MET A 7 5.16 -31.73 -16.23
C MET A 7 3.86 -31.58 -17.05
N LEU A 8 2.77 -32.08 -16.49
CA LEU A 8 1.43 -32.07 -17.06
C LEU A 8 0.86 -30.64 -16.93
N LEU A 9 0.53 -30.00 -18.06
CA LEU A 9 -0.18 -28.73 -18.10
C LEU A 9 -1.69 -29.00 -17.95
N LEU A 10 -2.29 -28.54 -16.85
CA LEU A 10 -3.75 -28.43 -16.73
C LEU A 10 -4.14 -26.98 -17.00
N ILE A 11 -4.80 -26.78 -18.14
CA ILE A 11 -5.45 -25.55 -18.56
C ILE A 11 -6.81 -25.50 -17.87
N ILE A 12 -7.00 -24.54 -16.97
CA ILE A 12 -8.32 -24.05 -16.54
C ILE A 12 -8.17 -22.53 -16.61
N GLY A 13 -8.67 -21.85 -17.63
CA GLY A 13 -10.10 -21.69 -17.88
C GLY A 13 -10.49 -20.31 -17.36
N VAL A 14 -10.16 -19.27 -18.12
CA VAL A 14 -10.56 -17.88 -17.86
C VAL A 14 -12.08 -17.80 -18.06
N LEU A 15 -12.82 -17.46 -17.00
CA LEU A 15 -14.12 -16.80 -17.16
C LEU A 15 -14.19 -15.62 -16.17
N THR A 16 -14.28 -14.44 -16.77
CA THR A 16 -14.27 -13.12 -16.15
C THR A 16 -15.59 -12.78 -15.46
N LEU A 17 -15.53 -12.36 -14.21
CA LEU A 17 -16.52 -11.46 -13.61
C LEU A 17 -15.76 -10.23 -13.07
N PHE A 18 -15.69 -9.21 -13.92
CA PHE A 18 -15.33 -7.85 -13.53
C PHE A 18 -16.45 -7.28 -12.66
N SER A 19 -16.13 -6.94 -11.40
CA SER A 19 -16.59 -5.72 -10.71
C SER A 19 -16.47 -5.89 -9.19
N ALA A 20 -15.31 -5.53 -8.64
CA ALA A 20 -15.21 -4.68 -7.45
C ALA A 20 -13.72 -4.44 -7.14
N CYS A 21 -13.37 -3.16 -7.09
CA CYS A 21 -12.15 -2.58 -6.57
C CYS A 21 -11.32 -3.47 -5.63
N SER A 22 -10.17 -3.94 -6.11
CA SER A 22 -8.91 -3.88 -5.37
C SER A 22 -7.80 -4.22 -6.35
N SER A 23 -6.93 -3.25 -6.66
CA SER A 23 -5.60 -3.59 -7.15
C SER A 23 -4.85 -4.24 -5.98
N VAL A 24 -5.14 -5.51 -5.71
CA VAL A 24 -4.23 -6.36 -4.94
C VAL A 24 -3.08 -6.64 -5.90
N TYR A 25 -2.12 -5.72 -5.95
CA TYR A 25 -0.80 -6.00 -6.50
C TYR A 25 -0.34 -7.30 -5.85
N THR A 26 -0.21 -8.37 -6.65
CA THR A 26 0.13 -9.68 -6.11
C THR A 26 1.53 -9.58 -5.50
N ASP A 27 1.74 -10.26 -4.36
CA ASP A 27 3.05 -10.27 -3.72
C ASP A 27 4.17 -10.71 -4.68
N GLU A 28 3.84 -11.45 -5.75
CA GLU A 28 4.74 -11.81 -6.86
C GLU A 28 5.30 -10.61 -7.61
N GLU A 29 4.52 -9.58 -7.99
CA GLU A 29 5.07 -8.40 -8.68
C GLU A 29 6.04 -7.60 -7.78
N MET A 30 5.82 -7.65 -6.46
CA MET A 30 6.68 -7.01 -5.45
C MET A 30 7.90 -7.84 -5.04
N THR A 31 7.85 -9.16 -5.18
CA THR A 31 8.96 -10.08 -4.86
C THR A 31 9.78 -10.48 -6.10
N ALA A 32 9.27 -10.30 -7.32
CA ALA A 32 9.82 -10.94 -8.52
C ALA A 32 11.17 -10.41 -9.05
N ARG A 33 11.76 -9.33 -8.53
CA ARG A 33 13.04 -8.83 -9.07
C ARG A 33 14.06 -8.43 -8.04
N GLU A 34 14.06 -9.06 -6.87
CA GLU A 34 15.11 -8.79 -5.89
C GLU A 34 15.13 -7.30 -5.49
N MET A 35 14.02 -6.55 -5.55
CA MET A 35 14.06 -5.09 -5.39
C MET A 35 13.93 -4.66 -3.93
N MET A 36 13.50 -5.61 -3.08
CA MET A 36 13.18 -5.38 -1.68
C MET A 36 13.81 -6.45 -0.79
N ILE A 37 14.21 -6.07 0.43
CA ILE A 37 14.56 -6.98 1.51
C ILE A 37 13.29 -7.18 2.35
N VAL A 38 12.97 -8.42 2.71
CA VAL A 38 11.81 -8.72 3.56
C VAL A 38 12.30 -9.21 4.91
N LEU A 39 11.88 -8.52 5.96
CA LEU A 39 12.11 -8.88 7.36
C LEU A 39 10.76 -9.12 8.02
N SER A 40 10.71 -10.04 8.99
CA SER A 40 9.53 -10.22 9.83
C SER A 40 9.93 -10.19 11.30
N LYS A 41 9.05 -9.64 12.12
CA LYS A 41 9.14 -9.69 13.57
C LYS A 41 7.84 -10.27 14.10
N THR A 42 7.93 -11.43 14.74
CA THR A 42 6.79 -12.13 15.33
C THR A 42 6.85 -12.03 16.85
N THR A 43 5.74 -11.62 17.45
CA THR A 43 5.46 -11.75 18.88
C THR A 43 4.40 -12.84 19.09
N SER A 44 3.94 -13.06 20.32
CA SER A 44 3.05 -14.17 20.69
C SER A 44 1.77 -14.31 19.84
N SER A 45 1.28 -13.23 19.22
CA SER A 45 0.06 -13.26 18.39
C SER A 45 0.09 -12.34 17.17
N THR A 46 1.18 -11.60 16.94
CA THR A 46 1.28 -10.59 15.88
C THR A 46 2.57 -10.76 15.10
N THR A 47 2.48 -10.71 13.78
CA THR A 47 3.63 -10.68 12.88
C THR A 47 3.62 -9.38 12.10
N SER A 48 4.66 -8.57 12.26
CA SER A 48 4.89 -7.41 11.40
C SER A 48 5.90 -7.78 10.33
N PHE A 49 5.56 -7.53 9.07
CA PHE A 49 6.46 -7.64 7.94
C PHE A 49 6.95 -6.25 7.55
N GLU A 50 8.26 -6.11 7.42
CA GLU A 50 8.90 -4.92 6.90
C GLU A 50 9.56 -5.27 5.57
N LYS A 51 9.08 -4.65 4.49
CA LYS A 51 9.76 -4.68 3.20
C LYS A 51 10.62 -3.41 3.09
N ARG A 52 11.89 -3.54 2.74
CA ARG A 52 12.87 -2.44 2.66
C ARG A 52 13.41 -2.27 1.25
N TRP A 53 13.68 -1.03 0.86
CA TRP A 53 14.42 -0.71 -0.36
C TRP A 53 15.80 -1.36 -0.31
N LYS A 54 16.23 -2.07 -1.36
CA LYS A 54 17.57 -2.69 -1.37
C LYS A 54 18.71 -1.67 -1.35
N THR A 55 18.53 -0.55 -2.04
CA THR A 55 19.55 0.49 -2.21
C THR A 55 19.84 1.26 -0.92
N THR A 56 18.79 1.60 -0.17
CA THR A 56 18.90 2.43 1.03
C THR A 56 18.77 1.65 2.33
N ASN A 57 18.30 0.40 2.26
CA ASN A 57 17.93 -0.43 3.41
C ASN A 57 16.90 0.24 4.35
N LYS A 58 16.19 1.28 3.89
CA LYS A 58 15.08 1.91 4.62
C LYS A 58 13.79 1.15 4.39
N ALA A 59 12.87 1.22 5.36
CA ALA A 59 11.52 0.69 5.20
C ALA A 59 10.83 1.31 3.98
N ALA A 60 10.17 0.47 3.20
CA ALA A 60 9.33 0.85 2.07
C ALA A 60 7.87 0.49 2.37
N ILE A 61 7.63 -0.65 3.01
CA ILE A 61 6.31 -1.10 3.46
C ILE A 61 6.43 -1.72 4.86
N VAL A 62 5.48 -1.39 5.73
CA VAL A 62 5.26 -2.13 6.99
C VAL A 62 3.81 -2.62 6.99
N ASP A 63 3.62 -3.91 7.22
CA ASP A 63 2.32 -4.58 7.23
C ASP A 63 2.20 -5.44 8.48
N THR A 64 1.03 -5.43 9.12
CA THR A 64 0.82 -6.10 10.42
C THR A 64 -0.27 -7.14 10.30
N PHE A 65 0.02 -8.34 10.80
CA PHE A 65 -0.87 -9.49 10.77
C PHE A 65 -1.11 -10.02 12.17
N LYS A 66 -2.34 -10.41 12.45
CA LYS A 66 -2.73 -11.14 13.65
C LYS A 66 -3.42 -12.43 13.23
N ASN A 67 -2.95 -13.57 13.74
CA ASN A 67 -3.50 -14.89 13.41
C ASN A 67 -3.59 -15.18 11.89
N GLY A 68 -2.64 -14.67 11.10
CA GLY A 68 -2.59 -14.89 9.64
C GLY A 68 -3.45 -13.93 8.81
N GLU A 69 -4.20 -13.02 9.44
CA GLU A 69 -5.00 -12.00 8.77
C GLU A 69 -4.41 -10.61 9.01
N ARG A 70 -4.54 -9.69 8.03
CA ARG A 70 -4.11 -8.29 8.21
C ARG A 70 -4.91 -7.65 9.34
N ASP A 71 -4.20 -7.16 10.34
CA ASP A 71 -4.79 -6.52 11.51
C ASP A 71 -3.74 -5.61 12.15
N GLY A 72 -4.08 -4.32 12.25
CA GLY A 72 -3.17 -3.29 12.73
C GLY A 72 -2.72 -2.32 11.64
N GLU A 73 -1.63 -1.62 11.92
CA GLU A 73 -1.16 -0.51 11.11
C GLU A 73 -0.45 -0.99 9.84
N PHE A 74 -0.78 -0.34 8.72
CA PHE A 74 -0.11 -0.47 7.44
C PHE A 74 0.52 0.87 7.06
N LYS A 75 1.76 0.83 6.56
CA LYS A 75 2.50 2.01 6.12
C LYS A 75 3.21 1.76 4.80
N ARG A 76 3.26 2.80 3.96
CA ARG A 76 4.23 2.89 2.85
C ARG A 76 5.08 4.13 3.01
N TYR A 77 6.31 4.05 2.53
CA TYR A 77 7.28 5.12 2.59
C TYR A 77 7.81 5.42 1.19
N TYR A 78 8.11 6.69 0.95
CA TYR A 78 8.94 7.11 -0.17
C TYR A 78 10.37 6.58 -0.01
N LEU A 79 11.14 6.55 -1.10
CA LEU A 79 12.54 6.14 -1.08
C LEU A 79 13.41 6.98 -0.12
N ASN A 80 13.08 8.26 0.05
CA ASN A 80 13.77 9.13 1.01
C ASN A 80 13.51 8.74 2.49
N GLY A 81 12.52 7.88 2.76
CA GLY A 81 12.12 7.41 4.08
C GLY A 81 10.94 8.16 4.70
N ASN A 82 10.42 9.20 4.03
CA ASN A 82 9.22 9.89 4.48
C ASN A 82 8.00 9.01 4.27
N LEU A 83 6.99 9.16 5.12
CA LEU A 83 5.73 8.44 5.01
C LEU A 83 5.03 8.87 3.70
N LEU A 84 4.54 7.89 2.94
CA LEU A 84 3.71 8.08 1.76
C LEU A 84 2.24 7.96 2.15
N MET A 85 1.92 6.92 2.92
CA MET A 85 0.58 6.71 3.47
C MET A 85 0.62 5.86 4.74
N ARG A 86 -0.41 6.03 5.56
CA ARG A 86 -0.70 5.21 6.74
C ARG A 86 -2.20 4.96 6.84
N TYR A 87 -2.57 3.72 7.11
CA TYR A 87 -3.94 3.34 7.45
C TYR A 87 -3.95 2.05 8.28
N TYR A 88 -5.14 1.62 8.69
CA TYR A 88 -5.29 0.49 9.62
C TYR A 88 -6.20 -0.59 9.04
N PHE A 89 -5.84 -1.84 9.30
CA PHE A 89 -6.68 -3.00 9.09
C PHE A 89 -7.27 -3.49 10.41
N LYS A 90 -8.47 -4.06 10.35
CA LYS A 90 -9.11 -4.81 11.43
C LYS A 90 -9.80 -6.02 10.83
N ALA A 91 -9.34 -7.22 11.17
CA ALA A 91 -9.83 -8.47 10.57
C ALA A 91 -9.95 -8.35 9.04
N GLY A 92 -8.82 -8.03 8.39
CA GLY A 92 -8.70 -7.98 6.92
C GLY A 92 -9.29 -6.75 6.24
N ASN A 93 -10.10 -5.95 6.93
CA ASN A 93 -10.76 -4.77 6.37
C ASN A 93 -10.04 -3.49 6.76
N VAL A 94 -9.94 -2.52 5.84
CA VAL A 94 -9.48 -1.17 6.16
C VAL A 94 -10.52 -0.49 7.04
N GLU A 95 -10.10 -0.11 8.24
CA GLU A 95 -10.96 0.38 9.32
C GLU A 95 -10.17 1.40 10.17
N GLY A 96 -10.78 2.56 10.43
CA GLY A 96 -10.19 3.61 11.26
C GLY A 96 -9.46 4.70 10.45
N PRO A 97 -8.45 5.37 11.02
CA PRO A 97 -7.85 6.53 10.41
C PRO A 97 -7.06 6.20 9.15
N TRP A 98 -7.09 7.12 8.18
CA TRP A 98 -6.31 7.08 6.95
C TRP A 98 -5.61 8.41 6.74
N GLU A 99 -4.35 8.38 6.30
CA GLU A 99 -3.57 9.56 5.95
C GLU A 99 -2.68 9.27 4.74
N ASP A 100 -2.69 10.19 3.78
CA ASP A 100 -1.74 10.26 2.67
C ASP A 100 -0.85 11.49 2.84
N TYR A 101 0.37 11.42 2.32
CA TYR A 101 1.42 12.40 2.55
C TYR A 101 2.10 12.82 1.25
N TYR A 102 2.54 14.07 1.19
CA TYR A 102 3.44 14.56 0.16
C TYR A 102 4.87 14.03 0.39
N PRO A 103 5.74 14.00 -0.65
CA PRO A 103 7.14 13.58 -0.52
C PRO A 103 7.96 14.36 0.52
N ASN A 104 7.54 15.58 0.84
CA ASN A 104 8.15 16.43 1.87
C ASN A 104 7.72 16.08 3.31
N GLY A 105 6.87 15.05 3.48
CA GLY A 105 6.39 14.56 4.77
C GLY A 105 5.16 15.28 5.33
N LYS A 106 4.62 16.29 4.64
CA LYS A 106 3.38 16.96 5.05
C LYS A 106 2.16 16.17 4.62
N VAL A 107 1.09 16.23 5.42
CA VAL A 107 -0.17 15.55 5.13
C VAL A 107 -0.76 16.11 3.83
N LEU A 108 -1.15 15.22 2.92
CA LEU A 108 -1.87 15.51 1.70
C LEU A 108 -3.38 15.44 1.95
N MET A 109 -3.83 14.36 2.57
CA MET A 109 -5.21 14.20 3.03
C MET A 109 -5.31 13.25 4.22
N SER A 110 -6.37 13.41 5.01
CA SER A 110 -6.65 12.55 6.15
C SER A 110 -8.15 12.37 6.35
N GLY A 111 -8.58 11.17 6.73
CA GLY A 111 -9.97 10.84 6.96
C GLY A 111 -10.17 9.56 7.77
N GLN A 112 -11.37 8.99 7.66
CA GLN A 112 -11.74 7.75 8.31
C GLN A 112 -12.24 6.74 7.27
N MET A 113 -11.95 5.48 7.53
CA MET A 113 -12.40 4.33 6.77
C MET A 113 -13.26 3.44 7.65
N LYS A 114 -14.27 2.82 7.07
CA LYS A 114 -15.07 1.77 7.71
C LYS A 114 -15.43 0.71 6.69
N ALA A 115 -15.11 -0.55 6.98
CA ALA A 115 -15.35 -1.67 6.07
C ALA A 115 -14.89 -1.39 4.63
N ASN A 116 -13.65 -0.91 4.46
CA ASN A 116 -13.02 -0.55 3.18
C ASN A 116 -13.63 0.64 2.44
N LYS A 117 -14.46 1.45 3.09
CA LYS A 117 -15.06 2.66 2.49
C LYS A 117 -14.71 3.91 3.26
N GLU A 118 -14.51 4.99 2.53
CA GLU A 118 -14.37 6.34 3.07
C GLU A 118 -15.64 6.73 3.82
N VAL A 119 -15.49 7.29 5.02
CA VAL A 119 -16.62 7.78 5.82
C VAL A 119 -16.36 9.17 6.38
N GLY A 120 -17.43 9.96 6.47
CA GLY A 120 -17.37 11.34 6.93
C GLY A 120 -16.64 12.26 5.96
N ASN A 121 -16.25 13.43 6.47
CA ASN A 121 -15.47 14.36 5.69
C ASN A 121 -13.98 14.10 5.84
N TRP A 122 -13.27 14.34 4.76
CA TRP A 122 -11.83 14.22 4.64
C TRP A 122 -11.21 15.61 4.56
N LYS A 123 -10.17 15.82 5.35
CA LYS A 123 -9.37 17.05 5.30
C LYS A 123 -8.30 16.90 4.24
N TYR A 124 -8.07 17.95 3.46
CA TYR A 124 -7.03 17.98 2.45
C TYR A 124 -6.24 19.28 2.49
N TYR A 125 -4.97 19.19 2.15
CA TYR A 125 -3.98 20.23 2.38
C TYR A 125 -3.17 20.47 1.10
N ASN A 126 -2.48 21.61 1.03
CA ASN A 126 -1.46 21.83 0.00
C ASN A 126 -0.10 21.30 0.45
N GLU A 127 0.89 21.33 -0.46
CA GLU A 127 2.28 20.92 -0.15
C GLU A 127 2.95 21.75 0.95
N ASN A 128 2.41 22.92 1.29
CA ASN A 128 2.89 23.73 2.40
C ASN A 128 2.30 23.30 3.76
N GLY A 129 1.30 22.41 3.76
CA GLY A 129 0.61 21.92 4.95
C GLY A 129 -0.59 22.79 5.34
N ASN A 130 -1.00 23.74 4.50
CA ASN A 130 -2.17 24.58 4.76
C ASN A 130 -3.43 23.79 4.42
N LEU A 131 -4.41 23.79 5.33
CA LEU A 131 -5.72 23.20 5.09
C LEU A 131 -6.40 23.96 3.93
N LEU A 132 -6.79 23.22 2.90
CA LEU A 132 -7.52 23.76 1.75
C LEU A 132 -9.02 23.55 1.91
N GLY A 133 -9.44 22.48 2.58
CA GLY A 133 -10.84 22.23 2.88
C GLY A 133 -11.11 20.89 3.53
N GLU A 134 -12.39 20.64 3.74
CA GLU A 134 -12.93 19.42 4.33
C GLU A 134 -14.22 19.05 3.59
N ALA A 135 -14.30 17.84 3.01
CA ALA A 135 -15.43 17.41 2.19
C ALA A 135 -15.52 15.87 2.15
N PRO A 136 -16.67 15.29 1.74
CA PRO A 136 -16.71 13.88 1.36
C PRO A 136 -15.65 13.58 0.30
N TYR A 137 -15.07 12.38 0.33
CA TYR A 137 -13.89 12.03 -0.47
C TYR A 137 -14.10 12.28 -1.98
N GLU A 138 -15.28 11.96 -2.50
CA GLU A 138 -15.61 12.13 -3.93
C GLU A 138 -15.68 13.61 -4.35
N GLN A 139 -15.91 14.50 -3.39
CA GLN A 139 -15.99 15.95 -3.58
C GLN A 139 -14.65 16.66 -3.39
N ILE A 140 -13.60 15.94 -2.97
CA ILE A 140 -12.24 16.50 -2.91
C ILE A 140 -11.82 16.94 -4.32
N PRO A 141 -11.25 18.15 -4.48
CA PRO A 141 -10.78 18.65 -5.77
C PRO A 141 -9.92 17.62 -6.50
N LYS A 142 -10.22 17.40 -7.78
CA LYS A 142 -9.53 16.39 -8.61
C LYS A 142 -8.01 16.55 -8.54
N ALA A 143 -7.49 17.78 -8.54
CA ALA A 143 -6.06 18.05 -8.45
C ALA A 143 -5.39 17.44 -7.19
N ILE A 144 -6.10 17.38 -6.07
CA ILE A 144 -5.58 16.76 -4.84
C ILE A 144 -5.60 15.24 -4.95
N ARG A 145 -6.68 14.66 -5.49
CA ARG A 145 -6.76 13.21 -5.74
C ARG A 145 -5.70 12.76 -6.76
N ASP A 146 -5.48 13.53 -7.82
CA ASP A 146 -4.44 13.29 -8.82
C ASP A 146 -3.03 13.35 -8.19
N ALA A 147 -2.80 14.26 -7.22
CA ALA A 147 -1.51 14.32 -6.52
C ALA A 147 -1.23 13.04 -5.72
N LYS A 148 -2.25 12.47 -5.06
CA LYS A 148 -2.15 11.17 -4.38
C LYS A 148 -1.77 10.06 -5.37
N GLU A 149 -2.47 9.96 -6.50
CA GLU A 149 -2.19 8.93 -7.51
C GLU A 149 -0.78 9.08 -8.10
N LYS A 150 -0.35 10.30 -8.40
CA LYS A 150 1.03 10.57 -8.86
C LYS A 150 2.09 10.12 -7.85
N ASN A 151 1.85 10.31 -6.56
CA ASN A 151 2.77 9.87 -5.51
C ASN A 151 2.86 8.33 -5.46
N ILE A 152 1.74 7.63 -5.65
CA ILE A 152 1.69 6.16 -5.73
C ILE A 152 2.40 5.66 -6.99
N ASP A 153 2.18 6.29 -8.14
CA ASP A 153 2.87 5.95 -9.39
C ASP A 153 4.39 6.11 -9.27
N GLN A 154 4.83 7.19 -8.62
CA GLN A 154 6.24 7.43 -8.37
C GLN A 154 6.85 6.35 -7.46
N PHE A 155 6.14 5.93 -6.42
CA PHE A 155 6.56 4.80 -5.57
C PHE A 155 6.78 3.52 -6.37
N TRP A 156 5.83 3.15 -7.23
CA TRP A 156 5.95 1.95 -8.07
C TRP A 156 7.07 2.04 -9.10
N LYS A 157 7.26 3.24 -9.66
CA LYS A 157 8.38 3.51 -10.55
C LYS A 157 9.72 3.34 -9.84
N ASP A 158 9.87 3.87 -8.62
CA ASP A 158 11.11 3.75 -7.86
C ASP A 158 11.41 2.29 -7.48
N ILE A 159 10.38 1.52 -7.13
CA ILE A 159 10.51 0.07 -6.94
C ILE A 159 11.02 -0.56 -8.23
N LYS A 160 10.36 -0.33 -9.37
CA LYS A 160 10.69 -0.94 -10.67
C LYS A 160 12.06 -0.55 -11.21
N ASP A 161 12.53 0.66 -10.89
CA ASP A 161 13.85 1.15 -11.28
C ASP A 161 14.96 0.63 -10.34
N GLY A 162 14.60 -0.04 -9.23
CA GLY A 162 15.54 -0.56 -8.24
C GLY A 162 16.34 0.54 -7.55
N LYS A 163 15.71 1.70 -7.37
CA LYS A 163 16.30 2.86 -6.71
C LYS A 163 16.23 2.77 -5.20
#